data_AF-A0A8C9RQ99-F1
#
_entry.id   AF-A0A8C9RQ99-F1
#
_cell.length_a   1.000
_cell.length_b   1.000
_cell.length_c   1.000
_cell.angle_alpha   90.00
_cell.angle_beta   90.00
_cell.angle_gamma   90.00
#
_symmetry.space_group_name_H-M   'P 1'
#
loop_
_entity.id
_entity.type
_entity.pdbx_description
1 polymer ?
#
loop_
_entity_poly.entity_id
_entity_poly.type
_entity_poly.pdbx_seq_one_letter_code
_entity_poly.pdbx_strand_id
1 'polypeptide(L)'
;MRNFCLPNYIGPFTVTVLQGCRNYCAFYLWPLPENEEGNQFMSCLQLILAKLKSMERVTRVLVHLSKENTVPQCAQFVQSVTGHFTDRHKDQVQVGCCLDDNRFIVYEQCEGRGGAGVVLKRASFCPLKHLSKPEAAALPVEVRKRGVDVGVAVLLQSADRRLLLTRRASGLRIFPNVWVPPGGHVELDEKLLDAGLRELREETGLKLNPGDISSQLLGLWESVYPPMLSRGLPQRHHIVTYMLLHTSLTHLELQAALQPEPAEVSGCVWVDTDIVKAIVSAVDGAEDPETLPPNLPQTVSVTEVFPDGTLGVSALPLSVLCNRAPADGEDVERVSTGTKFALELWLQTLELQKQHSVCEEGRRRTA
;
A
#
# COMPACT_ATOMS: atom_id res chain seq x y z
N MET A 1 -34.48 2.39 11.73
CA MET A 1 -34.76 1.78 13.05
C MET A 1 -34.87 0.28 12.86
N ARG A 2 -33.88 -0.50 13.29
CA ARG A 2 -33.98 -1.96 13.40
C ARG A 2 -33.64 -2.31 14.85
N ASN A 3 -34.62 -2.86 15.56
CA ASN A 3 -34.44 -3.32 16.94
C ASN A 3 -33.72 -4.67 16.92
N PHE A 4 -32.52 -4.73 17.49
CA PHE A 4 -31.93 -6.00 17.89
C PHE A 4 -32.48 -6.36 19.27
N CYS A 5 -33.33 -7.39 19.34
CA CYS A 5 -33.70 -8.04 20.60
C CYS A 5 -32.68 -9.15 20.89
N LEU A 6 -31.94 -9.02 22.00
CA LEU A 6 -31.33 -10.17 22.67
C LEU A 6 -32.37 -10.78 23.62
N PRO A 7 -32.59 -12.11 23.61
CA PRO A 7 -33.64 -12.71 24.41
C PRO A 7 -33.19 -12.92 25.86
N ASN A 8 -34.14 -12.65 26.76
CA ASN A 8 -34.22 -13.09 28.15
C ASN A 8 -33.32 -12.39 29.18
N TYR A 9 -33.75 -11.20 29.63
CA TYR A 9 -33.85 -10.88 31.06
C TYR A 9 -34.96 -9.82 31.23
N ILE A 10 -36.04 -10.21 31.91
CA ILE A 10 -37.16 -9.32 32.25
C ILE A 10 -36.78 -8.57 33.53
N GLY A 11 -36.48 -7.28 33.39
CA GLY A 11 -36.26 -6.31 34.46
C GLY A 11 -36.48 -4.89 33.91
N PRO A 12 -36.81 -3.88 34.72
CA PRO A 12 -37.49 -2.65 34.26
C PRO A 12 -36.59 -1.61 33.56
N PHE A 13 -35.41 -1.99 33.05
CA PHE A 13 -34.43 -1.04 32.52
C PHE A 13 -34.41 -1.03 31.00
N THR A 14 -35.03 -0.02 30.39
CA THR A 14 -34.96 0.24 28.95
C THR A 14 -33.75 1.13 28.66
N VAL A 15 -32.69 0.58 28.06
CA VAL A 15 -31.56 1.37 27.56
C VAL A 15 -31.90 1.87 26.16
N THR A 16 -32.12 3.19 26.01
CA THR A 16 -32.36 3.81 24.70
C THR A 16 -31.06 4.45 24.20
N VAL A 17 -30.48 3.90 23.13
CA VAL A 17 -29.32 4.50 22.45
C VAL A 17 -29.85 5.44 21.36
N LEU A 18 -29.75 6.75 21.57
CA LEU A 18 -30.04 7.74 20.54
C LEU A 18 -28.79 7.99 19.69
N GLN A 19 -28.82 7.59 18.42
CA GLN A 19 -27.77 7.90 17.47
C GLN A 19 -27.94 9.35 16.99
N GLY A 20 -27.21 10.28 17.60
CA GLY A 20 -27.11 11.69 17.20
C GLY A 20 -25.70 12.04 16.74
N CYS A 21 -25.59 12.85 15.69
CA CYS A 21 -24.34 13.23 15.04
C CYS A 21 -23.27 13.78 16.01
N ARG A 22 -22.02 13.34 15.83
CA ARG A 22 -20.75 13.77 16.48
C ARG A 22 -20.57 13.36 17.95
N ASN A 23 -19.84 12.26 18.14
CA ASN A 23 -18.94 11.92 19.26
C ASN A 23 -19.39 12.11 20.73
N TYR A 24 -20.68 12.17 21.04
CA TYR A 24 -21.15 12.08 22.43
C TYR A 24 -22.35 11.14 22.56
N CYS A 25 -22.14 9.97 23.18
CA CYS A 25 -23.24 9.19 23.76
C CYS A 25 -23.58 9.78 25.13
N ALA A 26 -24.72 10.47 25.24
CA ALA A 26 -25.28 10.87 26.53
C ALA A 26 -26.11 9.72 27.09
N PHE A 27 -25.71 9.17 28.25
CA PHE A 27 -26.50 8.19 29.00
C PHE A 27 -27.35 8.94 30.03
N TYR A 28 -28.67 8.94 29.86
CA TYR A 28 -29.58 9.39 30.92
C TYR A 28 -29.75 8.25 31.94
N LEU A 29 -29.14 8.41 33.11
CA LEU A 29 -29.39 7.53 34.26
C LEU A 29 -30.57 8.10 35.05
N TRP A 30 -31.72 7.41 34.98
CA TRP A 30 -32.81 7.61 35.95
C TRP A 30 -32.32 7.14 37.34
N PRO A 31 -32.80 7.69 38.47
CA PRO A 31 -32.26 7.34 39.78
C PRO A 31 -32.34 5.83 40.02
N LEU A 32 -31.18 5.17 40.13
CA LEU A 32 -31.07 3.74 40.43
C LEU A 32 -31.27 3.53 41.94
N PRO A 33 -32.01 2.51 42.37
CA PRO A 33 -32.12 2.14 43.78
C PRO A 33 -30.77 1.63 44.32
N GLU A 34 -30.44 1.96 45.57
CA GLU A 34 -29.26 1.46 46.30
C GLU A 34 -29.45 -0.01 46.72
N ASN A 35 -29.53 -0.92 45.76
CA ASN A 35 -29.61 -2.36 45.98
C ASN A 35 -28.47 -3.10 45.25
N GLU A 36 -28.27 -4.39 45.55
CA GLU A 36 -27.19 -5.21 44.97
C GLU A 36 -27.17 -5.20 43.43
N GLU A 37 -28.34 -5.14 42.79
CA GLU A 37 -28.48 -5.05 41.33
C GLU A 37 -27.95 -3.73 40.75
N GLY A 38 -28.17 -2.60 41.43
CA GLY A 38 -27.62 -1.30 41.06
C GLY A 38 -26.09 -1.26 41.13
N ASN A 39 -25.50 -1.91 42.14
CA ASN A 39 -24.04 -2.06 42.26
C ASN A 39 -23.45 -2.95 41.15
N GLN A 40 -24.16 -4.01 40.75
CA GLN A 40 -23.72 -4.91 39.68
C GLN A 40 -23.78 -4.22 38.30
N PHE A 41 -24.81 -3.41 38.05
CA PHE A 41 -24.91 -2.57 36.84
C PHE A 41 -23.78 -1.53 36.78
N MET A 42 -23.49 -0.86 37.89
CA MET A 42 -22.37 0.11 37.97
C MET A 42 -21.00 -0.55 37.76
N SER A 43 -20.81 -1.77 38.27
CA SER A 43 -19.60 -2.56 38.00
C SER A 43 -19.47 -2.93 36.51
N CYS A 44 -20.56 -3.35 35.87
CA CYS A 44 -20.57 -3.63 34.42
C CYS A 44 -20.32 -2.36 33.58
N LEU A 45 -20.94 -1.23 33.94
CA LEU A 45 -20.71 0.04 33.25
C LEU A 45 -19.28 0.54 33.45
N GLN A 46 -18.71 0.40 34.66
CA GLN A 46 -17.31 0.71 34.92
C GLN A 46 -16.36 -0.20 34.13
N LEU A 47 -16.67 -1.49 33.98
CA LEU A 47 -15.91 -2.42 33.13
C LEU A 47 -16.01 -2.03 31.65
N ILE A 48 -17.18 -1.63 31.15
CA ILE A 48 -17.38 -1.17 29.77
C ILE A 48 -16.64 0.15 29.55
N LEU A 49 -16.75 1.12 30.48
CA LEU A 49 -16.04 2.39 30.42
C LEU A 49 -14.53 2.21 30.58
N ALA A 50 -14.08 1.24 31.39
CA ALA A 50 -12.67 0.86 31.50
C ALA A 50 -12.19 0.20 30.20
N LYS A 51 -12.99 -0.65 29.55
CA LYS A 51 -12.70 -1.19 28.22
C LYS A 51 -12.64 -0.10 27.15
N LEU A 52 -13.57 0.86 27.17
CA LEU A 52 -13.59 2.01 26.27
C LEU A 52 -12.44 3.01 26.56
N LYS A 53 -11.98 3.11 27.81
CA LYS A 53 -10.80 3.89 28.21
C LYS A 53 -9.48 3.15 27.96
N SER A 54 -9.48 1.81 27.95
CA SER A 54 -8.31 0.95 27.67
C SER A 54 -8.20 0.51 26.22
N MET A 55 -9.16 0.89 25.37
CA MET A 55 -8.94 0.90 23.93
C MET A 55 -7.90 1.96 23.66
N GLU A 56 -6.63 1.55 23.59
CA GLU A 56 -5.59 2.36 22.96
C GLU A 56 -6.20 2.91 21.68
N ARG A 57 -6.24 4.24 21.56
CA ARG A 57 -6.74 4.87 20.33
C ARG A 57 -5.86 4.33 19.21
N VAL A 58 -6.44 3.48 18.35
CA VAL A 58 -5.79 3.07 17.12
C VAL A 58 -5.52 4.36 16.37
N THR A 59 -4.25 4.74 16.25
CA THR A 59 -3.86 6.00 15.63
C THR A 59 -3.53 5.84 14.15
N ARG A 60 -3.27 4.59 13.72
CA ARG A 60 -2.79 4.24 12.38
C ARG A 60 -3.23 2.82 12.03
N VAL A 61 -3.40 2.54 10.74
CA VAL A 61 -3.63 1.19 10.23
C VAL A 61 -2.31 0.41 10.24
N LEU A 62 -2.31 -0.76 10.90
CA LEU A 62 -1.15 -1.64 11.00
C LEU A 62 -1.41 -3.00 10.37
N VAL A 63 -0.33 -3.63 9.88
CA VAL A 63 -0.36 -4.98 9.34
C VAL A 63 -0.60 -5.99 10.46
N HIS A 64 -1.54 -6.88 10.23
CA HIS A 64 -1.84 -8.02 11.08
C HIS A 64 -1.64 -9.31 10.27
N LEU A 65 -1.11 -10.34 10.91
CA LEU A 65 -0.77 -11.60 10.26
C LEU A 65 -1.64 -12.72 10.83
N SER A 66 -2.15 -13.57 9.94
CA SER A 66 -2.94 -14.75 10.30
C SER A 66 -2.49 -15.96 9.47
N LYS A 67 -1.90 -16.95 10.13
CA LYS A 67 -1.49 -18.22 9.51
C LYS A 67 -2.32 -19.37 10.09
N GLU A 68 -2.61 -20.42 9.32
CA GLU A 68 -3.36 -21.59 9.80
C GLU A 68 -4.72 -21.25 10.46
N ASN A 69 -5.42 -20.22 9.96
CA ASN A 69 -6.70 -19.72 10.50
C ASN A 69 -6.65 -19.26 11.98
N THR A 70 -5.48 -18.84 12.45
CA THR A 70 -5.34 -18.24 13.79
C THR A 70 -5.93 -16.83 13.86
N VAL A 71 -6.16 -16.33 15.07
CA VAL A 71 -6.60 -14.94 15.27
C VAL A 71 -5.51 -13.98 14.77
N PRO A 72 -5.83 -12.98 13.92
CA PRO A 72 -4.85 -12.04 13.41
C PRO A 72 -4.10 -11.32 14.53
N GLN A 73 -2.77 -11.31 14.46
CA GLN A 73 -1.89 -10.62 15.41
C GLN A 73 -1.15 -9.48 14.73
N CYS A 74 -0.98 -8.35 15.43
CA CYS A 74 -0.21 -7.22 14.92
C CYS A 74 1.24 -7.66 14.62
N ALA A 75 1.69 -7.41 13.40
CA ALA A 75 3.05 -7.69 12.97
C ALA A 75 4.04 -6.86 13.80
N GLN A 76 5.09 -7.52 14.29
CA GLN A 76 6.17 -6.82 14.99
C GLN A 76 7.07 -6.10 13.97
N PHE A 77 7.61 -4.94 14.33
CA PHE A 77 8.46 -4.17 13.41
C PHE A 77 9.62 -5.01 12.83
N VAL A 78 10.26 -5.84 13.65
CA VAL A 78 11.43 -6.67 13.28
C VAL A 78 11.06 -8.00 12.62
N GLN A 79 9.78 -8.31 12.49
CA GLN A 79 9.32 -9.57 11.89
C GLN A 79 9.26 -9.40 10.38
N SER A 80 9.94 -10.25 9.61
CA SER A 80 9.70 -10.26 8.16
C SER A 80 8.31 -10.83 7.87
N VAL A 81 7.47 -10.04 7.20
CA VAL A 81 6.10 -10.39 6.83
C VAL A 81 6.12 -11.46 5.73
N THR A 82 6.93 -11.31 4.68
CA THR A 82 7.04 -12.34 3.64
C THR A 82 7.57 -13.65 4.24
N GLY A 83 8.59 -13.57 5.11
CA GLY A 83 9.19 -14.73 5.77
C GLY A 83 8.29 -15.43 6.79
N HIS A 84 7.16 -14.82 7.17
CA HIS A 84 6.16 -15.47 8.02
C HIS A 84 5.35 -16.52 7.25
N PHE A 85 5.09 -16.28 5.96
CA PHE A 85 4.27 -17.15 5.11
C PHE A 85 5.09 -18.09 4.22
N THR A 86 6.39 -17.88 4.07
CA THR A 86 7.25 -18.74 3.25
C THR A 86 8.61 -19.01 3.89
N ASP A 87 9.30 -20.04 3.37
CA ASP A 87 10.67 -20.38 3.72
C ASP A 87 11.62 -19.19 3.57
N ARG A 88 12.64 -19.12 4.43
CA ARG A 88 13.64 -18.03 4.45
C ARG A 88 14.37 -17.81 3.12
N HIS A 89 14.46 -18.84 2.27
CA HIS A 89 15.14 -18.77 0.98
C HIS A 89 14.28 -18.17 -0.14
N LYS A 90 12.95 -18.15 0.02
CA LYS A 90 12.03 -17.58 -0.97
C LYS A 90 11.76 -16.12 -0.62
N ASP A 91 11.63 -15.29 -1.65
CA ASP A 91 11.36 -13.85 -1.51
C ASP A 91 9.96 -13.45 -1.99
N GLN A 92 9.12 -14.44 -2.33
CA GLN A 92 7.74 -14.23 -2.72
C GLN A 92 6.84 -15.39 -2.27
N VAL A 93 5.56 -15.08 -2.07
CA VAL A 93 4.52 -16.03 -1.63
C VAL A 93 3.13 -15.53 -2.03
N GLN A 94 2.19 -16.45 -2.26
CA GLN A 94 0.78 -16.11 -2.47
C GLN A 94 0.06 -15.99 -1.13
N VAL A 95 -0.66 -14.89 -0.92
CA VAL A 95 -1.40 -14.62 0.31
C VAL A 95 -2.79 -14.08 -0.01
N GLY A 96 -3.72 -14.25 0.91
CA GLY A 96 -4.92 -13.44 0.93
C GLY A 96 -4.68 -12.18 1.75
N CYS A 97 -5.43 -11.11 1.47
CA CYS A 97 -5.42 -9.92 2.32
C CYS A 97 -6.76 -9.21 2.32
N CYS A 98 -7.03 -8.47 3.40
CA CYS A 98 -8.18 -7.59 3.51
C CYS A 98 -7.87 -6.44 4.48
N LEU A 99 -8.63 -5.35 4.35
CA LEU A 99 -8.64 -4.27 5.33
C LEU A 99 -9.95 -4.39 6.12
N ASP A 100 -9.85 -4.64 7.43
CA ASP A 100 -10.98 -4.86 8.32
C ASP A 100 -10.76 -4.13 9.66
N ASP A 101 -11.71 -3.26 10.03
CA ASP A 101 -11.68 -2.51 11.30
C ASP A 101 -10.31 -1.85 11.58
N ASN A 102 -9.81 -1.07 10.62
CA ASN A 102 -8.50 -0.40 10.69
C ASN A 102 -7.28 -1.32 10.84
N ARG A 103 -7.42 -2.60 10.46
CA ARG A 103 -6.32 -3.58 10.44
C ARG A 103 -6.16 -4.13 9.03
N PHE A 104 -4.97 -4.01 8.48
CA PHE A 104 -4.64 -4.66 7.22
C PHE A 104 -4.19 -6.08 7.51
N ILE A 105 -5.07 -7.05 7.26
CA ILE A 105 -4.83 -8.45 7.58
C ILE A 105 -4.24 -9.13 6.34
N VAL A 106 -3.04 -9.68 6.49
CA VAL A 106 -2.44 -10.61 5.53
C VAL A 106 -2.59 -12.01 6.09
N TYR A 107 -3.10 -12.94 5.28
CA TYR A 107 -3.36 -14.29 5.72
C TYR A 107 -2.94 -15.34 4.70
N GLU A 108 -2.69 -16.54 5.21
CA GLU A 108 -2.33 -17.70 4.38
C GLU A 108 -3.48 -18.08 3.45
N GLN A 109 -3.19 -18.18 2.16
CA GLN A 109 -4.18 -18.56 1.16
C GLN A 109 -4.41 -20.07 1.21
N CYS A 110 -5.58 -20.51 1.68
CA CYS A 110 -5.96 -21.93 1.65
C CYS A 110 -6.69 -22.29 0.36
N GLU A 111 -6.39 -23.47 -0.20
CA GLU A 111 -7.21 -24.06 -1.27
C GLU A 111 -8.66 -24.21 -0.78
N GLY A 112 -9.60 -23.49 -1.42
CA GLY A 112 -11.03 -23.55 -1.10
C GLY A 112 -11.66 -22.26 -0.53
N ARG A 113 -10.87 -21.29 -0.04
CA ARG A 113 -11.38 -19.91 0.16
C ARG A 113 -11.42 -19.23 -1.21
N GLY A 114 -12.61 -19.00 -1.76
CA GLY A 114 -12.78 -18.39 -3.08
C GLY A 114 -12.00 -17.08 -3.24
N GLY A 115 -11.37 -16.90 -4.40
CA GLY A 115 -10.53 -15.74 -4.74
C GLY A 115 -9.10 -16.17 -5.10
N ALA A 116 -8.53 -15.56 -6.14
CA ALA A 116 -7.09 -15.71 -6.41
C ALA A 116 -6.32 -14.92 -5.33
N GLY A 117 -5.32 -15.54 -4.71
CA GLY A 117 -4.40 -14.83 -3.81
C GLY A 117 -3.65 -13.73 -4.56
N VAL A 118 -3.00 -12.85 -3.80
CA VAL A 118 -2.09 -11.83 -4.33
C VAL A 118 -0.64 -12.19 -4.00
N VAL A 119 0.27 -11.81 -4.88
CA VAL A 119 1.71 -11.98 -4.65
C VAL A 119 2.15 -11.00 -3.57
N LEU A 120 2.72 -11.50 -2.48
CA LEU A 120 3.54 -10.75 -1.55
C LEU A 120 5.02 -11.01 -1.85
N LYS A 121 5.79 -9.96 -2.10
CA LYS A 121 7.23 -10.04 -2.44
C LYS A 121 8.05 -9.06 -1.60
N ARG A 122 9.33 -9.38 -1.43
CA ARG A 122 10.37 -8.49 -0.90
C ARG A 122 11.61 -8.53 -1.79
N ALA A 123 12.51 -7.56 -1.62
CA ALA A 123 13.83 -7.63 -2.24
C ALA A 123 14.68 -8.75 -1.64
N SER A 124 15.56 -9.36 -2.43
CA SER A 124 16.49 -10.41 -1.96
C SER A 124 17.43 -9.92 -0.86
N PHE A 125 17.74 -8.61 -0.88
CA PHE A 125 18.54 -7.88 0.10
C PHE A 125 17.72 -7.22 1.22
N CYS A 126 16.43 -7.54 1.36
CA CYS A 126 15.56 -6.96 2.39
C CYS A 126 16.20 -7.08 3.79
N PRO A 127 16.36 -5.97 4.54
CA PRO A 127 17.04 -5.98 5.83
C PRO A 127 16.41 -6.94 6.83
N LEU A 128 15.08 -7.02 6.90
CA LEU A 128 14.37 -7.89 7.85
C LEU A 128 14.46 -9.38 7.51
N LYS A 129 14.88 -9.72 6.28
CA LYS A 129 15.27 -11.10 5.92
C LYS A 129 16.60 -11.48 6.57
N HIS A 130 17.52 -10.53 6.68
CA HIS A 130 18.92 -10.75 7.05
C HIS A 130 19.27 -10.30 8.48
N LEU A 131 18.40 -9.52 9.13
CA LEU A 131 18.63 -8.95 10.45
C LEU A 131 18.78 -10.06 11.50
N SER A 132 19.92 -10.06 12.21
CA SER A 132 20.18 -11.02 13.27
C SER A 132 19.40 -10.68 14.54
N LYS A 133 19.23 -11.66 15.45
CA LYS A 133 18.54 -11.43 16.74
C LYS A 133 19.22 -10.34 17.59
N PRO A 134 20.56 -10.28 17.71
CA PRO A 134 21.23 -9.21 18.44
C PRO A 134 21.00 -7.82 17.83
N GLU A 135 21.09 -7.69 16.50
CA GLU A 135 20.83 -6.41 15.81
C GLU A 135 19.37 -5.97 15.98
N ALA A 136 18.42 -6.90 15.86
CA ALA A 136 17.01 -6.63 16.11
C ALA A 136 16.75 -6.17 17.56
N ALA A 137 17.46 -6.74 18.53
CA ALA A 137 17.36 -6.32 19.93
C ALA A 137 18.03 -4.96 20.21
N ALA A 138 19.05 -4.60 19.44
CA ALA A 138 19.77 -3.34 19.55
C ALA A 138 19.00 -2.15 18.95
N LEU A 139 17.95 -2.39 18.15
CA LEU A 139 17.10 -1.33 17.64
C LEU A 139 16.46 -0.53 18.78
N PRO A 140 16.34 0.80 18.64
CA PRO A 140 15.69 1.64 19.64
C PRO A 140 14.27 1.16 19.96
N VAL A 141 13.84 1.30 21.21
CA VAL A 141 12.55 0.79 21.69
C VAL A 141 11.39 1.38 20.90
N GLU A 142 11.49 2.67 20.59
CA GLU A 142 10.52 3.41 19.79
C GLU A 142 10.41 2.85 18.37
N VAL A 143 11.49 2.34 17.78
CA VAL A 143 11.49 1.68 16.46
C VAL A 143 10.85 0.30 16.55
N ARG A 144 11.22 -0.49 17.56
CA ARG A 144 10.66 -1.85 17.77
C ARG A 144 9.16 -1.84 18.01
N LYS A 145 8.63 -0.80 18.65
CA LYS A 145 7.20 -0.64 18.97
C LYS A 145 6.36 -0.05 17.84
N ARG A 146 6.93 0.29 16.68
CA ARG A 146 6.20 0.94 15.58
C ARG A 146 5.13 0.07 14.93
N GLY A 147 5.30 -1.25 14.99
CA GLY A 147 4.56 -2.20 14.15
C GLY A 147 5.02 -2.12 12.69
N VAL A 148 4.19 -2.65 11.79
CA VAL A 148 4.39 -2.56 10.35
C VAL A 148 3.29 -1.69 9.77
N ASP A 149 3.68 -0.58 9.16
CA ASP A 149 2.78 0.41 8.59
C ASP A 149 2.20 -0.12 7.24
N VAL A 150 1.08 0.45 6.79
CA VAL A 150 0.44 0.09 5.51
C VAL A 150 0.48 1.27 4.57
N GLY A 151 0.99 1.04 3.36
CA GLY A 151 0.97 2.02 2.28
C GLY A 151 0.09 1.55 1.11
N VAL A 152 -0.39 2.50 0.33
CA VAL A 152 -1.02 2.25 -0.98
C VAL A 152 -0.26 3.02 -2.04
N ALA A 153 -0.06 2.42 -3.21
CA ALA A 153 0.53 3.09 -4.36
C ALA A 153 -0.27 2.74 -5.63
N VAL A 154 -0.54 3.77 -6.44
CA VAL A 154 -1.45 3.69 -7.59
C VAL A 154 -0.68 3.64 -8.90
N LEU A 155 -0.81 2.54 -9.62
CA LEU A 155 -0.45 2.43 -11.03
C LEU A 155 -1.62 2.96 -11.85
N LEU A 156 -1.59 4.25 -12.21
CA LEU A 156 -2.60 4.86 -13.06
C LEU A 156 -2.30 4.56 -14.54
N GLN A 157 -3.12 3.70 -15.16
CA GLN A 157 -3.06 3.37 -16.57
C GLN A 157 -4.03 4.25 -17.38
N SER A 158 -3.49 4.99 -18.34
CA SER A 158 -4.28 5.73 -19.33
C SER A 158 -4.94 4.80 -20.36
N ALA A 159 -5.92 5.33 -21.10
CA ALA A 159 -6.59 4.63 -22.20
C ALA A 159 -5.63 4.14 -23.29
N ASP A 160 -4.51 4.84 -23.48
CA ASP A 160 -3.46 4.49 -24.44
C ASP A 160 -2.30 3.69 -23.81
N ARG A 161 -2.56 3.03 -22.67
CA ARG A 161 -1.67 2.06 -22.00
C ARG A 161 -0.32 2.64 -21.56
N ARG A 162 -0.33 3.86 -21.07
CA ARG A 162 0.82 4.45 -20.37
C ARG A 162 0.56 4.50 -18.86
N LEU A 163 1.62 4.36 -18.08
CA LEU A 163 1.58 4.48 -16.63
C LEU A 163 2.21 5.80 -16.18
N LEU A 164 1.59 6.46 -15.20
CA LEU A 164 2.16 7.60 -14.50
C LEU A 164 3.16 7.16 -13.42
N LEU A 165 4.36 7.72 -13.43
CA LEU A 165 5.29 7.70 -12.30
C LEU A 165 5.62 9.13 -11.86
N THR A 166 5.81 9.32 -10.57
CA THR A 166 6.26 10.56 -9.93
C THR A 166 7.68 10.41 -9.39
N ARG A 167 8.50 11.45 -9.53
CA ARG A 167 9.80 11.56 -8.89
C ARG A 167 9.62 12.26 -7.56
N ARG A 168 9.95 11.57 -6.47
CA ARG A 168 9.88 12.12 -5.10
C ARG A 168 10.72 13.38 -4.98
N ALA A 169 10.20 14.40 -4.31
CA ALA A 169 10.92 15.65 -4.07
C ALA A 169 12.23 15.42 -3.31
N SER A 170 13.25 16.21 -3.62
CA SER A 170 14.61 16.05 -3.07
C SER A 170 14.67 16.34 -1.56
N GLY A 171 13.70 17.09 -1.02
CA GLY A 171 13.59 17.40 0.42
C GLY A 171 13.00 16.27 1.27
N LEU A 172 12.47 15.21 0.66
CA LEU A 172 11.86 14.11 1.40
C LEU A 172 12.90 13.22 2.07
N ARG A 173 12.64 12.83 3.33
CA ARG A 173 13.59 12.06 4.15
C ARG A 173 13.81 10.63 3.65
N ILE A 174 12.80 10.04 3.03
CA ILE A 174 12.80 8.64 2.60
C ILE A 174 12.72 8.61 1.07
N PHE A 175 13.72 7.99 0.45
CA PHE A 175 13.85 7.83 -1.00
C PHE A 175 13.71 9.14 -1.81
N PRO A 176 14.47 10.22 -1.50
CA PRO A 176 14.45 11.43 -2.32
C PRO A 176 14.91 11.12 -3.76
N ASN A 177 14.35 11.81 -4.75
CA ASN A 177 14.65 11.63 -6.19
C ASN A 177 14.35 10.24 -6.76
N VAL A 178 13.69 9.35 -6.02
CA VAL A 178 13.31 8.02 -6.53
C VAL A 178 11.96 8.10 -7.25
N TRP A 179 11.86 7.43 -8.38
CA TRP A 179 10.64 7.29 -9.17
C TRP A 179 9.74 6.19 -8.59
N VAL A 180 8.51 6.57 -8.25
CA VAL A 180 7.46 5.71 -7.67
C VAL A 180 6.10 6.04 -8.29
N PRO A 181 5.11 5.14 -8.22
CA PRO A 181 3.73 5.55 -8.45
C PRO A 181 3.27 6.44 -7.28
N PRO A 182 2.32 7.37 -7.47
CA PRO A 182 1.73 8.16 -6.39
C PRO A 182 1.21 7.27 -5.27
N GLY A 183 1.45 7.64 -4.01
CA GLY A 183 1.07 6.80 -2.89
C GLY A 183 1.63 7.20 -1.53
N GLY A 184 0.88 6.83 -0.50
CA GLY A 184 1.21 7.14 0.89
C GLY A 184 0.53 6.19 1.87
N HIS A 185 0.32 6.65 3.11
CA HIS A 185 -0.22 5.83 4.19
C HIS A 185 -1.73 5.65 4.03
N VAL A 186 -2.22 4.45 4.40
CA VAL A 186 -3.65 4.24 4.55
C VAL A 186 -4.09 4.86 5.88
N GLU A 187 -5.09 5.75 5.83
CA GLU A 187 -5.64 6.39 7.01
C GLU A 187 -6.73 5.55 7.68
N LEU A 188 -7.12 5.93 8.90
CA LEU A 188 -8.19 5.26 9.62
C LEU A 188 -9.53 5.48 8.90
N ASP A 189 -10.37 4.45 8.92
CA ASP A 189 -11.71 4.38 8.36
C ASP A 189 -11.75 4.58 6.83
N GLU A 190 -10.60 4.45 6.16
CA GLU A 190 -10.45 4.59 4.72
C GLU A 190 -10.35 3.21 4.03
N LYS A 191 -10.91 3.07 2.82
CA LYS A 191 -10.67 1.87 1.99
C LYS A 191 -9.37 2.05 1.20
N LEU A 192 -8.74 0.95 0.77
CA LEU A 192 -7.54 1.00 -0.06
C LEU A 192 -7.71 1.85 -1.33
N LEU A 193 -8.86 1.74 -2.01
CA LEU A 193 -9.14 2.53 -3.21
C LEU A 193 -9.26 4.03 -2.87
N ASP A 194 -9.94 4.36 -1.77
CA ASP A 194 -10.14 5.75 -1.34
C ASP A 194 -8.79 6.39 -1.00
N ALA A 195 -7.93 5.65 -0.27
CA ALA A 195 -6.56 6.04 0.04
C ALA A 195 -5.74 6.27 -1.22
N GLY A 196 -5.77 5.35 -2.18
CA GLY A 196 -5.04 5.49 -3.43
C GLY A 196 -5.49 6.71 -4.25
N LEU A 197 -6.80 6.99 -4.30
CA LEU A 197 -7.34 8.16 -4.99
C LEU A 197 -7.00 9.47 -4.28
N ARG A 198 -6.99 9.48 -2.94
CA ARG A 198 -6.55 10.63 -2.14
C ARG A 198 -5.08 10.96 -2.42
N GLU A 199 -4.19 9.97 -2.30
CA GLU A 199 -2.75 10.15 -2.54
C GLU A 199 -2.46 10.58 -3.98
N LEU A 200 -3.14 9.97 -4.96
CA LEU A 200 -3.06 10.40 -6.36
C LEU A 200 -3.41 11.88 -6.51
N ARG A 201 -4.49 12.34 -5.86
CA ARG A 201 -4.92 13.73 -5.90
C ARG A 201 -3.95 14.66 -5.17
N GLU A 202 -3.47 14.27 -3.99
CA GLU A 202 -2.56 15.08 -3.17
C GLU A 202 -1.21 15.31 -3.87
N GLU A 203 -0.64 14.25 -4.45
CA GLU A 203 0.66 14.35 -5.12
C GLU A 203 0.60 14.95 -6.52
N THR A 204 -0.46 14.68 -7.29
CA THR A 204 -0.50 14.98 -8.74
C THR A 204 -1.60 15.97 -9.15
N GLY A 205 -2.55 16.25 -8.26
CA GLY A 205 -3.74 17.04 -8.55
C GLY A 205 -4.82 16.32 -9.38
N LEU A 206 -4.55 15.12 -9.90
CA LEU A 206 -5.49 14.37 -10.71
C LEU A 206 -6.69 13.91 -9.89
N LYS A 207 -7.89 14.15 -10.40
CA LYS A 207 -9.16 13.78 -9.77
C LYS A 207 -9.86 12.76 -10.65
N LEU A 208 -9.97 11.53 -10.16
CA LEU A 208 -10.69 10.45 -10.82
C LEU A 208 -11.93 10.10 -10.00
N ASN A 209 -13.06 9.92 -10.67
CA ASN A 209 -14.27 9.43 -10.00
C ASN A 209 -14.21 7.90 -9.93
N PRO A 210 -14.49 7.29 -8.77
CA PRO A 210 -14.50 5.82 -8.62
C PRO A 210 -15.42 5.10 -9.62
N GLY A 211 -16.49 5.75 -10.09
CA GLY A 211 -17.42 5.18 -11.07
C GLY A 211 -16.91 5.16 -12.51
N ASP A 212 -15.88 5.96 -12.82
CA ASP A 212 -15.32 6.11 -14.17
C ASP A 212 -14.01 5.32 -14.34
N ILE A 213 -13.59 4.57 -13.31
CA ILE A 213 -12.36 3.79 -13.29
C ILE A 213 -12.64 2.33 -12.96
N SER A 214 -11.79 1.43 -13.46
CA SER A 214 -11.70 0.08 -12.92
C SER A 214 -10.48 -0.05 -12.01
N SER A 215 -10.64 -0.66 -10.84
CA SER A 215 -9.56 -0.86 -9.87
C SER A 215 -9.27 -2.34 -9.65
N GLN A 216 -7.99 -2.70 -9.55
CA GLN A 216 -7.53 -4.04 -9.20
C GLN A 216 -6.35 -3.97 -8.23
N LEU A 217 -6.34 -4.79 -7.17
CA LEU A 217 -5.14 -5.01 -6.36
C LEU A 217 -4.18 -5.91 -7.15
N LEU A 218 -2.97 -5.42 -7.43
CA LEU A 218 -1.96 -6.18 -8.17
C LEU A 218 -1.13 -7.09 -7.26
N GLY A 219 -0.64 -6.55 -6.15
CA GLY A 219 0.28 -7.26 -5.27
C GLY A 219 0.70 -6.45 -4.05
N LEU A 220 1.46 -7.11 -3.19
CA LEU A 220 1.97 -6.58 -1.94
C LEU A 220 3.49 -6.57 -1.95
N TRP A 221 4.08 -5.49 -1.46
CA TRP A 221 5.53 -5.35 -1.34
C TRP A 221 5.95 -5.06 0.09
N GLU A 222 6.83 -5.90 0.64
CA GLU A 222 7.45 -5.67 1.94
C GLU A 222 8.64 -4.70 1.77
N SER A 223 8.40 -3.45 2.14
CA SER A 223 9.37 -2.35 2.04
C SER A 223 9.99 -2.05 3.39
N VAL A 224 11.31 -1.86 3.41
CA VAL A 224 12.07 -1.47 4.60
C VAL A 224 12.98 -0.30 4.23
N TYR A 225 13.10 0.67 5.13
CA TYR A 225 14.03 1.78 4.97
C TYR A 225 14.97 1.91 6.18
N PRO A 226 16.30 2.08 5.98
CA PRO A 226 17.02 1.98 4.71
C PRO A 226 16.83 0.62 4.02
N PRO A 227 16.97 0.53 2.68
CA PRO A 227 16.61 -0.68 1.92
C PRO A 227 17.60 -1.84 2.06
N MET A 228 18.76 -1.61 2.69
CA MET A 228 19.84 -2.59 2.85
C MET A 228 20.55 -2.34 4.19
N LEU A 229 21.03 -3.41 4.85
CA LEU A 229 21.75 -3.30 6.12
C LEU A 229 23.09 -2.54 5.98
N SER A 230 23.74 -2.63 4.82
CA SER A 230 24.94 -1.85 4.46
C SER A 230 24.71 -0.34 4.49
N ARG A 231 23.44 0.10 4.41
CA ARG A 231 23.05 1.52 4.45
C ARG A 231 22.49 1.94 5.80
N GLY A 232 22.50 1.05 6.79
CA GLY A 232 22.04 1.28 8.15
C GLY A 232 20.95 0.32 8.61
N LEU A 233 20.70 0.33 9.92
CA LEU A 233 19.67 -0.52 10.53
C LEU A 233 18.24 -0.03 10.17
N PRO A 234 17.26 -0.94 10.07
CA PRO A 234 15.88 -0.61 9.71
C PRO A 234 15.24 0.44 10.63
N GLN A 235 14.63 1.46 10.03
CA GLN A 235 13.90 2.53 10.72
C GLN A 235 12.42 2.57 10.36
N ARG A 236 12.07 2.10 9.16
CA ARG A 236 10.69 1.99 8.68
C ARG A 236 10.43 0.63 8.07
N HIS A 237 9.22 0.14 8.23
CA HIS A 237 8.78 -1.14 7.70
C HIS A 237 7.31 -1.01 7.28
N HIS A 238 7.06 -1.29 6.01
CA HIS A 238 5.76 -1.12 5.37
C HIS A 238 5.38 -2.36 4.58
N ILE A 239 4.08 -2.68 4.55
CA ILE A 239 3.49 -3.40 3.42
C ILE A 239 2.86 -2.37 2.49
N VAL A 240 3.39 -2.26 1.26
CA VAL A 240 2.85 -1.42 0.21
C VAL A 240 1.88 -2.24 -0.63
N THR A 241 0.65 -1.77 -0.74
CA THR A 241 -0.40 -2.34 -1.60
C THR A 241 -0.36 -1.62 -2.96
N TYR A 242 -0.11 -2.35 -4.03
CA TYR A 242 -0.10 -1.77 -5.38
C TYR A 242 -1.46 -1.95 -6.05
N MET A 243 -2.14 -0.85 -6.36
CA MET A 243 -3.43 -0.85 -7.05
C MET A 243 -3.27 -0.38 -8.49
N LEU A 244 -3.77 -1.16 -9.44
CA LEU A 244 -3.93 -0.74 -10.83
C LEU A 244 -5.27 -0.02 -10.96
N LEU A 245 -5.23 1.24 -11.38
CA LEU A 245 -6.40 2.00 -11.78
C LEU A 245 -6.36 2.22 -13.27
N HIS A 246 -7.43 1.87 -13.98
CA HIS A 246 -7.56 2.13 -15.40
C HIS A 246 -8.66 3.17 -15.63
N THR A 247 -8.33 4.19 -16.41
CA THR A 247 -9.22 5.28 -16.80
C THR A 247 -9.43 5.29 -18.31
N SER A 248 -10.57 5.82 -18.76
CA SER A 248 -10.85 6.08 -20.17
C SER A 248 -10.13 7.32 -20.73
N LEU A 249 -9.46 8.09 -19.88
CA LEU A 249 -8.69 9.27 -20.29
C LEU A 249 -7.33 8.88 -20.88
N THR A 250 -6.94 9.55 -21.95
CA THR A 250 -5.60 9.43 -22.54
C THR A 250 -4.53 10.08 -21.65
N HIS A 251 -3.26 9.68 -21.81
CA HIS A 251 -2.19 10.31 -21.05
C HIS A 251 -2.06 11.82 -21.33
N LEU A 252 -2.41 12.30 -22.52
CA LEU A 252 -2.36 13.74 -22.86
C LEU A 252 -3.43 14.54 -22.12
N GLU A 253 -4.64 14.00 -21.97
CA GLU A 253 -5.71 14.62 -21.18
C GLU A 253 -5.32 14.67 -19.70
N LEU A 254 -4.74 13.58 -19.18
CA LEU A 254 -4.26 13.52 -17.80
C LEU A 254 -3.06 14.47 -17.59
N GLN A 255 -2.11 14.49 -18.52
CA GLN A 255 -0.94 15.38 -18.50
C GLN A 255 -1.36 16.85 -18.46
N ALA A 256 -2.39 17.24 -19.23
CA ALA A 256 -2.92 18.60 -19.22
C ALA A 256 -3.64 18.97 -17.92
N ALA A 257 -4.07 17.98 -17.13
CA ALA A 257 -4.77 18.16 -15.86
C ALA A 257 -3.85 18.08 -14.63
N LEU A 258 -2.56 17.79 -14.81
CA LEU A 258 -1.59 17.69 -13.71
C LEU A 258 -1.46 19.01 -12.95
N GLN A 259 -1.54 18.92 -11.63
CA GLN A 259 -1.25 19.99 -10.66
C GLN A 259 -0.48 19.38 -9.49
N PRO A 260 0.78 18.93 -9.71
CA PRO A 260 1.54 18.23 -8.69
C PRO A 260 1.94 19.15 -7.54
N GLU A 261 2.01 18.61 -6.33
CA GLU A 261 2.45 19.31 -5.13
C GLU A 261 3.99 19.33 -5.06
N PRO A 262 4.66 20.49 -5.23
CA PRO A 262 6.13 20.57 -5.31
C PRO A 262 6.85 20.10 -4.04
N ALA A 263 6.17 20.12 -2.89
CA ALA A 263 6.73 19.58 -1.65
C ALA A 263 6.88 18.04 -1.67
N GLU A 264 6.08 17.36 -2.49
CA GLU A 264 6.03 15.89 -2.58
C GLU A 264 6.65 15.36 -3.87
N VAL A 265 6.43 16.06 -5.00
CA VAL A 265 6.79 15.61 -6.34
C VAL A 265 7.66 16.65 -7.04
N SER A 266 8.81 16.19 -7.57
CA SER A 266 9.74 17.02 -8.38
C SER A 266 9.68 16.72 -9.88
N GLY A 267 8.94 15.69 -10.30
CA GLY A 267 8.81 15.34 -11.71
C GLY A 267 7.73 14.28 -11.97
N CYS A 268 7.16 14.27 -13.17
CA CYS A 268 6.18 13.27 -13.62
C CYS A 268 6.60 12.70 -14.99
N VAL A 269 6.38 11.40 -15.20
CA VAL A 269 6.67 10.73 -16.47
C VAL A 269 5.59 9.71 -16.81
N TRP A 270 5.23 9.64 -18.10
CA TRP A 270 4.35 8.63 -18.66
C TRP A 270 5.16 7.56 -19.39
N VAL A 271 5.18 6.34 -18.86
CA VAL A 271 5.94 5.22 -19.42
C VAL A 271 5.04 4.25 -20.15
N ASP A 272 5.45 3.82 -21.34
CA ASP A 272 4.77 2.78 -22.12
C ASP A 272 5.29 1.37 -21.79
N THR A 273 4.73 0.37 -22.44
CA THR A 273 5.08 -1.03 -22.23
C THR A 273 6.57 -1.33 -22.49
N ASP A 274 7.20 -0.69 -23.46
CA ASP A 274 8.58 -1.01 -23.84
C ASP A 274 9.60 -0.34 -22.91
N ILE A 275 9.32 0.89 -22.48
CA ILE A 275 10.06 1.54 -21.39
C ILE A 275 9.93 0.73 -20.10
N VAL A 276 8.73 0.25 -19.76
CA VAL A 276 8.52 -0.55 -18.55
C VAL A 276 9.30 -1.87 -18.58
N LYS A 277 9.33 -2.56 -19.72
CA LYS A 277 10.17 -3.77 -19.86
C LYS A 277 11.65 -3.45 -19.58
N ALA A 278 12.16 -2.32 -20.06
CA ALA A 278 13.53 -1.90 -19.79
C ALA A 278 13.79 -1.69 -18.30
N ILE A 279 12.89 -0.97 -17.63
CA ILE A 279 12.93 -0.71 -16.18
C ILE A 279 12.92 -2.02 -15.37
N VAL A 280 12.02 -2.96 -15.72
CA VAL A 280 11.88 -4.25 -15.02
C VAL A 280 13.10 -5.16 -15.25
N SER A 281 13.74 -5.06 -16.41
CA SER A 281 14.94 -5.84 -16.75
C SER A 281 16.16 -5.40 -15.92
N ALA A 282 16.17 -4.16 -15.41
CA ALA A 282 17.21 -3.65 -14.53
C ALA A 282 17.02 -4.14 -13.09
N VAL A 283 17.32 -5.42 -12.84
CA VAL A 283 17.13 -6.06 -11.54
C VAL A 283 18.10 -5.49 -10.50
N ASP A 284 17.56 -4.97 -9.39
CA ASP A 284 18.37 -4.47 -8.28
C ASP A 284 19.13 -5.62 -7.61
N GLY A 285 20.46 -5.45 -7.44
CA GLY A 285 21.34 -6.45 -6.86
C GLY A 285 21.89 -7.50 -7.84
N ALA A 286 21.59 -7.40 -9.14
CA ALA A 286 22.25 -8.21 -10.16
C ALA A 286 23.59 -7.55 -10.60
N GLU A 287 24.54 -8.37 -11.07
CA GLU A 287 25.90 -7.95 -11.51
C GLU A 287 26.05 -7.91 -13.05
N ASP A 288 24.99 -8.19 -13.79
CA ASP A 288 25.01 -8.22 -15.26
C ASP A 288 25.20 -6.82 -15.87
N PRO A 289 25.93 -6.72 -17.00
CA PRO A 289 26.18 -5.45 -17.65
C PRO A 289 24.88 -4.80 -18.14
N GLU A 290 24.70 -3.52 -17.80
CA GLU A 290 23.56 -2.72 -18.24
C GLU A 290 23.59 -2.55 -19.76
N THR A 291 22.68 -3.23 -20.45
CA THR A 291 22.49 -3.02 -21.89
C THR A 291 21.03 -2.70 -22.16
N LEU A 292 20.77 -1.45 -22.55
CA LEU A 292 19.46 -1.06 -23.04
C LEU A 292 19.23 -1.68 -24.43
N PRO A 293 18.05 -2.25 -24.70
CA PRO A 293 17.68 -2.69 -26.03
C PRO A 293 17.88 -1.56 -27.07
N PRO A 294 18.47 -1.85 -28.24
CA PRO A 294 18.85 -0.82 -29.22
C PRO A 294 17.66 -0.07 -29.84
N ASN A 295 16.45 -0.62 -29.73
CA ASN A 295 15.23 -0.06 -30.32
C ASN A 295 14.49 0.92 -29.41
N LEU A 296 14.99 1.16 -28.20
CA LEU A 296 14.35 2.07 -27.24
C LEU A 296 14.81 3.53 -27.46
N PRO A 297 13.97 4.51 -27.10
CA PRO A 297 14.38 5.90 -27.12
C PRO A 297 15.53 6.15 -26.14
N GLN A 298 16.49 6.99 -26.51
CA GLN A 298 17.62 7.35 -25.63
C GLN A 298 17.19 8.23 -24.45
N THR A 299 16.11 8.98 -24.62
CA THR A 299 15.56 9.88 -23.60
C THR A 299 14.04 9.74 -23.52
N VAL A 300 13.48 10.07 -22.36
CA VAL A 300 12.05 10.17 -22.12
C VAL A 300 11.69 11.60 -21.75
N SER A 301 10.51 12.06 -22.17
CA SER A 301 10.02 13.39 -21.80
C SER A 301 9.49 13.36 -20.37
N VAL A 302 10.01 14.25 -19.54
CA VAL A 302 9.62 14.41 -18.14
C VAL A 302 8.98 15.77 -17.96
N THR A 303 7.90 15.81 -17.19
CA THR A 303 7.35 17.07 -16.68
C THR A 303 8.09 17.41 -15.39
N GLU A 304 8.91 18.45 -15.41
CA GLU A 304 9.61 18.96 -14.24
C GLU A 304 8.66 19.80 -13.39
N VAL A 305 8.72 19.63 -12.07
CA VAL A 305 7.93 20.41 -11.11
C VAL A 305 8.86 21.35 -10.36
N PHE A 306 8.69 22.65 -10.58
CA PHE A 306 9.50 23.66 -9.92
C PHE A 306 8.94 24.04 -8.54
N PRO A 307 9.76 24.58 -7.62
CA PRO A 307 9.32 24.93 -6.27
C PRO A 307 8.18 25.96 -6.18
N ASP A 308 7.96 26.75 -7.23
CA ASP A 308 6.86 27.71 -7.34
C ASP A 308 5.56 27.09 -7.90
N GLY A 309 5.55 25.78 -8.16
CA GLY A 309 4.43 25.04 -8.75
C GLY A 309 4.35 25.13 -10.27
N THR A 310 5.28 25.83 -10.93
CA THR A 310 5.32 25.85 -12.39
C THR A 310 5.82 24.53 -12.95
N LEU A 311 5.36 24.20 -14.17
CA LEU A 311 5.71 22.97 -14.86
C LEU A 311 6.63 23.26 -16.05
N GLY A 312 7.72 22.50 -16.15
CA GLY A 312 8.63 22.50 -17.28
C GLY A 312 8.64 21.16 -18.00
N VAL A 313 9.24 21.11 -19.18
CA VAL A 313 9.50 19.85 -19.88
C VAL A 313 11.01 19.68 -20.02
N SER A 314 11.50 18.50 -19.64
CA SER A 314 12.90 18.10 -19.81
C SER A 314 13.00 16.76 -20.53
N ALA A 315 14.21 16.44 -21.00
CA ALA A 315 14.55 15.13 -21.54
C ALA A 315 15.44 14.40 -20.52
N LEU A 316 14.94 13.29 -19.97
CA LEU A 316 15.67 12.44 -19.03
C LEU A 316 16.29 11.26 -19.80
N PRO A 317 17.59 10.95 -19.64
CA PRO A 317 18.16 9.74 -20.21
C PRO A 317 17.42 8.49 -19.70
N LEU A 318 17.00 7.60 -20.61
CA LEU A 318 16.25 6.39 -20.24
C LEU A 318 17.04 5.49 -19.28
N SER A 319 18.38 5.51 -19.37
CA SER A 319 19.26 4.80 -18.45
C SER A 319 19.03 5.19 -16.98
N VAL A 320 18.61 6.43 -16.69
CA VAL A 320 18.32 6.86 -15.32
C VAL A 320 17.15 6.08 -14.72
N LEU A 321 16.09 5.82 -15.50
CA LEU A 321 14.96 5.00 -15.04
C LEU A 321 15.36 3.52 -14.86
N CYS A 322 16.47 3.11 -15.48
CA CYS A 322 17.03 1.76 -15.39
C CYS A 322 18.16 1.65 -14.36
N ASN A 323 18.53 2.73 -13.67
CA ASN A 323 19.50 2.66 -12.58
C ASN A 323 19.07 1.64 -11.51
N ARG A 324 20.07 1.00 -10.91
CA ARG A 324 19.87 0.01 -9.84
C ARG A 324 20.06 0.64 -8.46
N ALA A 325 19.43 0.05 -7.45
CA ALA A 325 19.68 0.43 -6.06
C ALA A 325 21.15 0.15 -5.69
N PRO A 326 21.94 1.17 -5.32
CA PRO A 326 23.33 0.97 -4.96
C PRO A 326 23.44 0.25 -3.61
N ALA A 327 24.44 -0.63 -3.50
CA ALA A 327 24.69 -1.44 -2.31
C ALA A 327 25.14 -0.59 -1.11
N ASP A 328 25.87 0.49 -1.36
CA ASP A 328 26.39 1.43 -0.38
C ASP A 328 26.32 2.86 -0.92
N GLY A 329 26.72 3.83 -0.09
CA GLY A 329 26.75 5.24 -0.47
C GLY A 329 25.39 5.93 -0.56
N GLU A 330 25.38 7.05 -1.28
CA GLU A 330 24.18 7.84 -1.56
C GLU A 330 23.25 7.12 -2.54
N ASP A 331 21.94 7.39 -2.45
CA ASP A 331 21.00 6.84 -3.43
C ASP A 331 21.14 7.61 -4.74
N VAL A 332 20.82 6.95 -5.84
CA VAL A 332 20.80 7.57 -7.17
C VAL A 332 19.37 7.75 -7.63
N GLU A 333 19.12 8.70 -8.54
CA GLU A 333 17.84 8.80 -9.22
C GLU A 333 17.59 7.49 -9.99
N ARG A 334 16.50 6.80 -9.64
CA ARG A 334 16.15 5.47 -10.16
C ARG A 334 14.68 5.18 -9.94
N VAL A 335 14.17 4.15 -10.59
CA VAL A 335 12.87 3.55 -10.22
C VAL A 335 13.04 2.68 -8.98
N SER A 336 12.13 2.82 -8.00
CA SER A 336 12.21 2.04 -6.76
C SER A 336 12.08 0.53 -7.01
N THR A 337 12.70 -0.29 -6.17
CA THR A 337 12.65 -1.76 -6.29
C THR A 337 11.23 -2.30 -6.22
N GLY A 338 10.39 -1.75 -5.32
CA GLY A 338 8.98 -2.10 -5.23
C GLY A 338 8.18 -1.66 -6.47
N THR A 339 8.52 -0.51 -7.04
CA THR A 339 7.92 -0.05 -8.30
C THR A 339 8.26 -1.01 -9.44
N LYS A 340 9.51 -1.47 -9.56
CA LYS A 340 9.90 -2.48 -10.57
C LYS A 340 9.05 -3.76 -10.44
N PHE A 341 8.80 -4.22 -9.22
CA PHE A 341 7.87 -5.34 -8.97
C PHE A 341 6.44 -5.04 -9.41
N ALA A 342 5.89 -3.87 -9.08
CA ALA A 342 4.53 -3.52 -9.47
C ALA A 342 4.36 -3.39 -10.99
N LEU A 343 5.39 -2.85 -11.66
CA LEU A 343 5.47 -2.76 -13.12
C LEU A 343 5.55 -4.14 -13.78
N GLU A 344 6.29 -5.09 -13.20
CA GLU A 344 6.32 -6.50 -13.63
C GLU A 344 4.92 -7.13 -13.56
N LEU A 345 4.19 -6.91 -12.46
CA LEU A 345 2.81 -7.38 -12.32
C LEU A 345 1.87 -6.74 -13.35
N TRP A 346 2.04 -5.44 -13.63
CA TRP A 346 1.26 -4.76 -14.66
C TRP A 346 1.49 -5.38 -16.05
N LEU A 347 2.74 -5.67 -16.43
CA LEU A 347 3.03 -6.37 -17.70
C LEU A 347 2.31 -7.72 -17.80
N GLN A 348 2.28 -8.49 -16.72
CA GLN A 348 1.57 -9.78 -16.66
C GLN A 348 0.06 -9.60 -16.88
N THR A 349 -0.55 -8.52 -16.36
CA THR A 349 -1.98 -8.25 -16.62
C THR A 349 -2.26 -8.04 -18.12
N LEU A 350 -1.36 -7.37 -18.84
CA LEU A 350 -1.51 -7.13 -20.28
C LEU A 350 -1.35 -8.43 -21.08
N GLU A 351 -0.49 -9.34 -20.65
CA GLU A 351 -0.31 -10.66 -21.29
C GLU A 351 -1.56 -11.52 -21.13
N LEU A 352 -2.16 -11.56 -19.95
CA LEU A 352 -3.40 -12.28 -19.68
C LEU A 352 -4.57 -11.73 -20.53
N GLN A 353 -4.68 -10.41 -20.66
CA GLN A 353 -5.68 -9.78 -21.51
C GLN A 353 -5.50 -10.15 -23.00
N LYS A 354 -4.26 -10.19 -23.50
CA LYS A 354 -3.96 -10.64 -24.86
C LYS A 354 -4.36 -12.09 -25.08
N GLN A 355 -4.02 -12.99 -24.15
CA GLN A 355 -4.38 -14.40 -24.23
C GLN A 355 -5.91 -14.61 -24.26
N HIS A 356 -6.64 -13.88 -23.41
CA HIS A 356 -8.11 -13.92 -23.40
C HIS A 356 -8.72 -13.45 -24.73
N SER A 357 -8.21 -12.34 -25.31
CA SER A 357 -8.70 -11.85 -26.60
C SER A 357 -8.47 -12.84 -27.76
N VAL A 358 -7.30 -13.51 -27.79
CA VAL A 358 -6.97 -14.50 -28.82
C VAL A 358 -7.85 -15.76 -28.69
N CYS A 359 -8.12 -16.21 -27.47
CA CYS A 359 -9.02 -17.34 -27.23
C CYS A 359 -10.47 -17.05 -27.63
N GLU A 360 -10.98 -15.84 -27.35
CA GLU A 360 -12.33 -15.43 -27.76
C GLU A 360 -12.45 -15.31 -29.28
N GLU A 361 -11.45 -14.76 -29.96
CA GLU A 361 -11.45 -14.63 -31.41
C GLU A 361 -11.34 -16.00 -32.10
N GLY A 362 -10.56 -16.93 -31.55
CA GLY A 362 -10.51 -18.32 -32.00
C GLY A 362 -11.84 -19.07 -31.87
N ARG A 363 -12.59 -18.84 -30.77
CA ARG A 363 -13.95 -19.37 -30.57
C ARG A 363 -14.97 -18.80 -31.55
N ARG A 364 -14.88 -17.50 -31.88
CA ARG A 364 -15.78 -16.87 -32.88
C ARG A 364 -15.51 -17.31 -34.32
N ARG A 365 -14.32 -17.82 -34.63
CA ARG A 365 -13.97 -18.35 -35.95
C ARG A 365 -14.28 -19.84 -36.13
N THR A 366 -14.58 -20.54 -35.04
CA THR A 366 -14.92 -21.98 -35.03
C THR A 366 -16.40 -22.25 -34.78
N ALA A 367 -17.19 -21.21 -34.49
CA ALA A 367 -18.65 -21.18 -34.51
C ALA A 367 -19.13 -20.53 -35.80
#